data_AF-A0A4S4M3C2-F1
#
_entry.id   AF-A0A4S4M3C2-F1
#
_cell.length_a   1.000
_cell.length_b   1.000
_cell.length_c   1.000
_cell.angle_alpha   90.00
_cell.angle_beta   90.00
_cell.angle_gamma   90.00
#
_symmetry.space_group_name_H-M   'P 1'
#
loop_
_entity.id
_entity.type
_entity.pdbx_description
1 polymer ?
#
loop_
_entity_poly.entity_id
_entity_poly.type
_entity_poly.pdbx_seq_one_letter_code
_entity_poly.pdbx_strand_id
1 'polypeptide(L)'
;MMNVGPPVVGRLCFPLGKHSSGLSRTAYGLVRLTSLPANEHVPPPHVGNRVNGSPDLSLPHKTPRLLTVSPLRHTFVLFAMHRVRLLTSSRAVLPVRASSLRIAHTLRTMSSLPSVPTTYAAPTPLPLDPPSISAEADSFAARVAAVEAFFNQPRFASLKRPYSAASVASKQGSLPPLPLPNALLADKLYALFERAAAQGLPVHTMGAVDPVQMTQMARWLEVVYISGWAASSLLTTGSNEVGPDLGSTPELLFNRTVQRIFRAQQLHDKKHYDARHEATSEQLENMPYIDYLRPIIADADTGHGGTSAVMKLVKLFAESCGHLSGKVVVPTSTHISRLTAARFQLDLMQNTMLLIARTDSESAKLLSSTVDARDHPYIRGVATRKADGKRRHGLAETLDQAEAQGLSGAAIDKLESEWLDSVEMITFDEAAELFSSFPPFNY
;
A
#
# COMPACT_ATOMS: atom_id res chain seq x y z
N MET A 1 37.23 -48.18 24.61
CA MET A 1 36.41 -47.82 25.78
C MET A 1 35.66 -46.52 25.45
N MET A 2 34.38 -46.42 25.84
CA MET A 2 33.55 -45.21 26.08
C MET A 2 33.75 -43.99 25.14
N ASN A 3 32.85 -43.56 24.24
CA ASN A 3 31.37 -43.58 24.11
C ASN A 3 30.60 -42.50 24.93
N VAL A 4 29.53 -41.97 24.31
CA VAL A 4 28.47 -41.05 24.80
C VAL A 4 28.89 -39.56 24.94
N GLY A 5 28.15 -38.56 24.45
CA GLY A 5 26.83 -38.58 23.76
C GLY A 5 26.44 -37.24 23.08
N PRO A 6 25.20 -37.11 22.57
CA PRO A 6 24.74 -35.99 21.74
C PRO A 6 24.29 -34.75 22.56
N PRO A 7 24.12 -33.57 21.93
CA PRO A 7 23.62 -32.38 22.61
C PRO A 7 22.17 -32.59 23.11
N VAL A 8 21.95 -32.22 24.38
CA VAL A 8 20.65 -32.38 25.05
C VAL A 8 19.63 -31.40 24.48
N VAL A 9 18.52 -31.93 23.95
CA VAL A 9 17.32 -31.14 23.65
C VAL A 9 16.62 -30.81 24.96
N GLY A 10 16.88 -29.61 25.49
CA GLY A 10 16.19 -29.08 26.65
C GLY A 10 14.73 -28.74 26.34
N ARG A 11 13.81 -29.70 26.55
CA ARG A 11 12.37 -29.37 26.69
C ARG A 11 12.16 -28.64 28.02
N LEU A 12 12.16 -27.31 28.01
CA LEU A 12 11.49 -26.55 29.06
C LEU A 12 10.00 -26.48 28.74
N CYS A 13 9.23 -27.38 29.35
CA CYS A 13 7.81 -27.12 29.59
C CYS A 13 7.70 -26.03 30.67
N PHE A 14 7.42 -24.79 30.28
CA PHE A 14 6.92 -23.80 31.22
C PHE A 14 5.41 -24.01 31.44
N PRO A 15 4.91 -23.92 32.69
CA PRO A 15 3.48 -23.92 32.93
C PRO A 15 2.83 -22.65 32.38
N LEU A 16 1.53 -22.73 32.05
CA LEU A 16 0.70 -21.62 31.59
C LEU A 16 0.65 -20.49 32.64
N GLY A 17 1.57 -19.53 32.52
CA GLY A 17 1.57 -18.26 33.26
C GLY A 17 1.16 -17.11 32.34
N LYS A 18 0.28 -16.24 32.82
CA LYS A 18 -0.16 -15.04 32.10
C LYS A 18 1.04 -14.11 31.87
N HIS A 19 1.52 -13.99 30.64
CA HIS A 19 2.58 -13.04 30.31
C HIS A 19 2.02 -11.64 30.03
N SER A 20 2.41 -10.71 30.89
CA SER A 20 2.35 -9.27 30.65
C SER A 20 3.27 -8.85 29.50
N SER A 21 2.91 -7.74 28.84
CA SER A 21 3.62 -7.18 27.70
C SER A 21 5.00 -6.62 28.08
N GLY A 22 6.05 -7.42 27.91
CA GLY A 22 7.45 -6.98 28.01
C GLY A 22 7.96 -6.37 26.71
N LEU A 23 7.57 -5.13 26.40
CA LEU A 23 8.19 -4.32 25.34
C LEU A 23 9.26 -3.41 25.99
N SER A 24 10.49 -3.49 25.48
CA SER A 24 11.60 -2.66 25.93
C SER A 24 11.26 -1.17 25.77
N ARG A 25 11.01 -0.48 26.89
CA ARG A 25 10.69 0.96 26.93
C ARG A 25 11.98 1.78 26.80
N THR A 26 12.49 1.94 25.58
CA THR A 26 13.46 3.00 25.30
C THR A 26 12.72 4.35 25.38
N ALA A 27 13.11 5.21 26.31
CA ALA A 27 12.39 6.45 26.61
C ALA A 27 12.38 7.43 25.40
N TYR A 28 11.22 7.54 24.76
CA TYR A 28 10.85 8.67 23.91
C TYR A 28 9.73 9.44 24.61
N GLY A 29 9.88 10.75 24.76
CA GLY A 29 8.90 11.60 25.44
C GLY A 29 7.59 11.70 24.65
N LEU A 30 6.62 10.86 25.02
CA LEU A 30 5.26 10.89 24.48
C LEU A 30 4.44 11.96 25.22
N VAL A 31 3.71 12.80 24.49
CA VAL A 31 2.97 13.95 25.04
C VAL A 31 1.47 13.82 24.78
N ARG A 32 0.62 14.18 25.75
CA ARG A 32 -0.81 13.84 25.73
C ARG A 32 -1.65 14.80 24.88
N LEU A 33 -2.57 14.26 24.08
CA LEU A 33 -3.49 14.98 23.19
C LEU A 33 -4.95 14.99 23.69
N THR A 34 -5.75 15.91 23.16
CA THR A 34 -7.20 16.04 23.34
C THR A 34 -8.00 15.40 22.20
N SER A 35 -9.09 14.70 22.52
CA SER A 35 -10.14 14.32 21.57
C SER A 35 -11.16 15.45 21.37
N LEU A 36 -11.72 15.59 20.16
CA LEU A 36 -12.84 16.51 19.90
C LEU A 36 -14.14 15.99 20.57
N PRO A 37 -15.06 16.88 21.00
CA PRO A 37 -16.38 16.47 21.47
C PRO A 37 -17.20 15.88 20.31
N ALA A 38 -17.80 14.72 20.54
CA ALA A 38 -18.69 14.09 19.57
C ALA A 38 -20.03 14.83 19.48
N ASN A 39 -20.44 15.20 18.26
CA ASN A 39 -21.79 15.70 18.01
C ASN A 39 -22.83 14.58 18.18
N GLU A 40 -24.05 14.99 18.53
CA GLU A 40 -25.07 14.16 19.16
C GLU A 40 -25.54 12.92 18.37
N HIS A 41 -25.95 11.89 19.11
CA HIS A 41 -26.46 10.63 18.57
C HIS A 41 -27.75 10.79 17.75
N VAL A 42 -27.70 10.38 16.48
CA VAL A 42 -28.91 9.97 15.73
C VAL A 42 -29.08 8.44 15.89
N PRO A 43 -30.18 7.95 16.49
CA PRO A 43 -30.39 6.51 16.66
C PRO A 43 -30.85 5.85 15.34
N PRO A 44 -30.46 4.59 15.07
CA PRO A 44 -30.93 3.85 13.90
C PRO A 44 -32.40 3.43 14.06
N PRO A 45 -33.16 3.29 12.95
CA PRO A 45 -34.58 2.92 13.01
C PRO A 45 -34.78 1.46 13.45
N HIS A 46 -35.79 1.24 14.30
CA HIS A 46 -36.16 -0.09 14.78
C HIS A 46 -36.64 -1.01 13.65
N VAL A 47 -36.01 -2.19 13.53
CA VAL A 47 -36.58 -3.34 12.79
C VAL A 47 -37.19 -4.29 13.81
N GLY A 48 -38.51 -4.51 13.71
CA GLY A 48 -39.26 -5.28 14.69
C GLY A 48 -39.09 -6.80 14.56
N ASN A 49 -38.92 -7.48 15.70
CA ASN A 49 -39.01 -8.94 15.77
C ASN A 49 -40.43 -9.43 15.43
N ARG A 50 -40.54 -10.37 14.49
CA ARG A 50 -41.65 -11.33 14.43
C ARG A 50 -41.11 -12.74 14.23
N VAL A 51 -41.33 -13.56 15.25
CA VAL A 51 -41.21 -15.02 15.17
C VAL A 51 -42.55 -15.57 14.65
N ASN A 52 -42.51 -16.45 13.64
CA ASN A 52 -43.36 -17.66 13.52
C ASN A 52 -43.21 -18.31 12.14
N GLY A 53 -43.23 -19.65 12.11
CA GLY A 53 -43.56 -20.42 10.90
C GLY A 53 -42.41 -21.20 10.26
N SER A 54 -42.10 -22.38 10.79
CA SER A 54 -41.42 -23.44 10.02
C SER A 54 -42.37 -23.97 8.94
N PRO A 55 -41.84 -24.43 7.80
CA PRO A 55 -42.34 -25.68 7.23
C PRO A 55 -41.23 -26.70 6.99
N ASP A 56 -41.61 -27.96 7.21
CA ASP A 56 -40.84 -29.17 6.94
C ASP A 56 -40.51 -29.30 5.44
N LEU A 57 -39.31 -29.79 5.11
CA LEU A 57 -39.03 -30.36 3.78
C LEU A 57 -37.85 -31.35 3.86
N SER A 58 -38.19 -32.62 3.63
CA SER A 58 -37.32 -33.77 3.81
C SER A 58 -36.33 -33.97 2.65
N LEU A 59 -35.10 -34.39 2.99
CA LEU A 59 -34.08 -34.80 2.03
C LEU A 59 -33.76 -36.30 2.21
N PRO A 60 -33.81 -37.13 1.14
CA PRO A 60 -33.51 -38.55 1.25
C PRO A 60 -32.00 -38.82 1.27
N HIS A 61 -31.57 -39.67 2.21
CA HIS A 61 -30.19 -40.18 2.25
C HIS A 61 -29.81 -40.92 0.96
N LYS A 62 -28.65 -40.59 0.39
CA LYS A 62 -27.90 -41.47 -0.51
C LYS A 62 -26.47 -41.63 0.00
N THR A 63 -26.03 -42.88 0.08
CA THR A 63 -24.68 -43.28 0.50
C THR A 63 -23.64 -42.91 -0.57
N PRO A 64 -22.42 -42.47 -0.18
CA PRO A 64 -21.36 -42.19 -1.13
C PRO A 64 -20.75 -43.50 -1.65
N ARG A 65 -20.71 -43.67 -2.99
CA ARG A 65 -19.88 -44.70 -3.62
C ARG A 65 -18.43 -44.20 -3.70
N LEU A 66 -17.48 -45.04 -3.30
CA LEU A 66 -16.06 -44.84 -3.58
C LEU A 66 -15.83 -44.74 -5.09
N LEU A 67 -15.21 -43.64 -5.54
CA LEU A 67 -14.63 -43.53 -6.88
C LEU A 67 -13.11 -43.70 -6.78
N THR A 68 -12.61 -44.76 -7.39
CA THR A 68 -11.18 -45.07 -7.50
C THR A 68 -10.49 -44.07 -8.43
N VAL A 69 -9.43 -43.43 -7.94
CA VAL A 69 -8.61 -42.48 -8.72
C VAL A 69 -7.46 -43.21 -9.42
N SER A 70 -7.45 -43.18 -10.75
CA SER A 70 -6.32 -43.65 -11.57
C SER A 70 -5.27 -42.55 -11.74
N PRO A 71 -3.97 -42.81 -11.57
CA PRO A 71 -2.93 -41.79 -11.72
C PRO A 71 -2.51 -41.62 -13.19
N LEU A 72 -2.94 -40.53 -13.82
CA LEU A 72 -2.38 -40.09 -15.11
C LEU A 72 -1.05 -39.36 -14.88
N ARG A 73 0.05 -40.00 -15.28
CA ARG A 73 1.37 -39.35 -15.39
C ARG A 73 1.36 -38.37 -16.56
N HIS A 74 1.79 -37.13 -16.34
CA HIS A 74 2.29 -36.24 -17.40
C HIS A 74 3.59 -35.59 -16.95
N THR A 75 4.70 -35.96 -17.58
CA THR A 75 6.02 -35.39 -17.35
C THR A 75 6.27 -34.29 -18.38
N PHE A 76 6.44 -33.05 -17.94
CA PHE A 76 6.96 -31.99 -18.81
C PHE A 76 8.49 -32.10 -18.91
N VAL A 77 9.01 -32.31 -20.11
CA VAL A 77 10.45 -32.22 -20.42
C VAL A 77 10.71 -30.85 -21.04
N LEU A 78 11.54 -30.04 -20.38
CA LEU A 78 11.93 -28.72 -20.85
C LEU A 78 13.15 -28.83 -21.77
N PHE A 79 12.98 -28.69 -23.09
CA PHE A 79 14.10 -28.61 -24.02
C PHE A 79 14.62 -27.17 -24.12
N ALA A 80 15.77 -26.91 -23.50
CA ALA A 80 16.55 -25.69 -23.73
C ALA A 80 17.49 -25.91 -24.94
N MET A 81 17.16 -25.35 -26.10
CA MET A 81 18.10 -25.37 -27.24
C MET A 81 19.14 -24.26 -27.12
N HIS A 82 20.42 -24.67 -27.09
CA HIS A 82 21.57 -23.80 -27.09
C HIS A 82 21.94 -23.32 -28.51
N ARG A 83 22.54 -22.11 -28.55
CA ARG A 83 23.26 -21.46 -29.65
C ARG A 83 23.63 -22.34 -30.85
N VAL A 84 23.09 -22.00 -32.03
CA VAL A 84 23.70 -22.37 -33.32
C VAL A 84 24.89 -21.46 -33.60
N ARG A 85 26.06 -22.05 -33.85
CA ARG A 85 27.28 -21.36 -34.27
C ARG A 85 27.51 -21.66 -35.75
N LEU A 86 27.40 -20.65 -36.61
CA LEU A 86 27.64 -20.79 -38.05
C LEU A 86 29.11 -21.18 -38.31
N LEU A 87 29.31 -22.35 -38.92
CA LEU A 87 30.58 -22.79 -39.48
C LEU A 87 30.62 -22.44 -40.97
N THR A 88 31.53 -21.56 -41.36
CA THR A 88 31.83 -21.25 -42.76
C THR A 88 32.60 -22.40 -43.40
N SER A 89 32.08 -22.95 -44.49
CA SER A 89 32.80 -23.90 -45.34
C SER A 89 32.85 -23.39 -46.78
N SER A 90 34.05 -23.05 -47.24
CA SER A 90 34.31 -22.59 -48.60
C SER A 90 34.71 -23.77 -49.48
N ARG A 91 34.07 -23.96 -50.64
CA ARG A 91 34.71 -24.67 -51.77
C ARG A 91 34.10 -24.32 -53.14
N ALA A 92 34.98 -23.75 -53.96
CA ALA A 92 35.07 -23.69 -55.43
C ALA A 92 33.86 -24.08 -56.30
N VAL A 93 33.56 -23.18 -57.26
CA VAL A 93 32.84 -23.49 -58.52
C VAL A 93 33.72 -23.03 -59.69
N LEU A 94 33.87 -23.87 -60.71
CA LEU A 94 34.64 -23.60 -61.94
C LEU A 94 33.80 -22.83 -62.98
N PRO A 95 34.42 -22.08 -63.91
CA PRO A 95 33.70 -21.15 -64.77
C PRO A 95 33.10 -21.80 -66.02
N VAL A 96 31.92 -21.32 -66.45
CA VAL A 96 31.35 -21.59 -67.78
C VAL A 96 31.10 -20.26 -68.49
N ARG A 97 31.35 -20.23 -69.80
CA ARG A 97 31.40 -19.03 -70.65
C ARG A 97 30.03 -18.35 -70.85
N ALA A 98 30.10 -17.06 -71.16
CA ALA A 98 28.96 -16.18 -71.36
C ALA A 98 28.16 -16.48 -72.65
N SER A 99 26.85 -16.24 -72.56
CA SER A 99 25.94 -16.03 -73.69
C SER A 99 25.07 -14.81 -73.40
N SER A 100 25.24 -13.74 -74.18
CA SER A 100 24.59 -12.45 -73.94
C SER A 100 23.17 -12.42 -74.53
N LEU A 101 22.13 -12.59 -73.69
CA LEU A 101 20.76 -12.21 -74.03
C LEU A 101 20.35 -10.93 -73.30
N ARG A 102 20.11 -9.86 -74.07
CA ARG A 102 19.46 -8.64 -73.56
C ARG A 102 17.95 -8.88 -73.47
N ILE A 103 17.45 -9.17 -72.28
CA ILE A 103 16.01 -9.12 -71.98
C ILE A 103 15.69 -7.70 -71.49
N ALA A 104 14.80 -7.01 -72.20
CA ALA A 104 14.34 -5.70 -71.79
C ALA A 104 13.36 -5.84 -70.60
N HIS A 105 13.83 -5.55 -69.39
CA HIS A 105 12.95 -5.42 -68.24
C HIS A 105 12.21 -4.08 -68.30
N THR A 106 10.92 -4.14 -68.63
CA THR A 106 9.97 -3.06 -68.33
C THR A 106 9.90 -2.89 -66.81
N LEU A 107 10.45 -1.78 -66.32
CA LEU A 107 10.35 -1.36 -64.92
C LEU A 107 8.88 -1.00 -64.60
N ARG A 108 8.10 -2.02 -64.25
CA ARG A 108 6.78 -1.83 -63.65
C ARG A 108 7.00 -1.28 -62.25
N THR A 109 6.79 0.03 -62.08
CA THR A 109 6.85 0.71 -60.79
C THR A 109 5.93 0.00 -59.81
N MET A 110 6.52 -0.69 -58.83
CA MET A 110 5.74 -1.22 -57.72
C MET A 110 5.27 -0.02 -56.90
N SER A 111 3.99 0.32 -57.03
CA SER A 111 3.31 1.24 -56.13
C SER A 111 3.56 0.79 -54.70
N SER A 112 4.25 1.61 -53.92
CA SER A 112 4.46 1.38 -52.50
C SER A 112 3.10 1.15 -51.83
N LEU A 113 2.89 -0.06 -51.30
CA LEU A 113 1.75 -0.31 -50.42
C LEU A 113 1.80 0.71 -49.28
N PRO A 114 0.69 1.39 -48.93
CA PRO A 114 0.69 2.32 -47.82
C PRO A 114 1.11 1.56 -46.56
N SER A 115 2.16 2.04 -45.90
CA SER A 115 2.61 1.49 -44.63
C SER A 115 1.46 1.56 -43.64
N VAL A 116 0.97 0.40 -43.20
CA VAL A 116 0.00 0.31 -42.10
C VAL A 116 0.58 1.11 -40.93
N PRO A 117 -0.13 2.14 -40.40
CA PRO A 117 0.38 2.90 -39.29
C PRO A 117 0.53 1.94 -38.10
N THR A 118 1.77 1.68 -37.70
CA THR A 118 2.07 0.84 -36.55
C THR A 118 1.47 1.50 -35.32
N THR A 119 0.36 0.97 -34.82
CA THR A 119 -0.43 1.53 -33.69
C THR A 119 0.29 1.49 -32.35
N TYR A 120 1.52 0.97 -32.33
CA TYR A 120 2.45 1.05 -31.22
C TYR A 120 3.63 1.93 -31.62
N ALA A 121 3.82 3.03 -30.90
CA ALA A 121 5.08 3.75 -30.93
C ALA A 121 6.20 2.77 -30.55
N ALA A 122 7.21 2.61 -31.41
CA ALA A 122 8.31 1.70 -31.16
C ALA A 122 9.02 2.12 -29.85
N PRO A 123 9.23 1.20 -28.90
CA PRO A 123 9.90 1.54 -27.64
C PRO A 123 11.31 2.03 -27.95
N THR A 124 11.68 3.18 -27.39
CA THR A 124 13.01 3.76 -27.58
C THR A 124 14.06 2.76 -27.07
N PRO A 125 14.97 2.26 -27.93
CA PRO A 125 15.99 1.31 -27.48
C PRO A 125 16.94 2.02 -26.51
N LEU A 126 17.44 1.27 -25.52
CA LEU A 126 18.52 1.77 -24.67
C LEU A 126 19.79 1.94 -25.52
N PRO A 127 20.55 3.05 -25.34
CA PRO A 127 21.77 3.28 -26.11
C PRO A 127 22.83 2.24 -25.73
N LEU A 128 23.61 1.79 -26.72
CA LEU A 128 24.74 0.89 -26.52
C LEU A 128 26.00 1.64 -26.07
N ASP A 129 26.16 2.87 -26.57
CA ASP A 129 27.29 3.76 -26.30
C ASP A 129 26.87 4.90 -25.36
N PRO A 130 27.82 5.50 -24.59
CA PRO A 130 27.53 6.68 -23.78
C PRO A 130 27.03 7.85 -24.65
N PRO A 131 26.04 8.63 -24.17
CA PRO A 131 25.60 9.86 -24.85
C PRO A 131 26.72 10.92 -24.88
N SER A 132 26.62 11.86 -25.81
CA SER A 132 27.45 13.06 -25.78
C SER A 132 26.92 14.07 -24.75
N ILE A 133 27.77 14.97 -24.27
CA ILE A 133 27.41 16.00 -23.27
C ILE A 133 26.19 16.83 -23.72
N SER A 134 26.06 17.15 -25.01
CA SER A 134 24.86 17.82 -25.55
C SER A 134 23.64 16.92 -25.42
N ALA A 135 23.72 15.67 -25.86
CA ALA A 135 22.61 14.73 -25.80
C ALA A 135 22.16 14.42 -24.37
N GLU A 136 23.06 14.47 -23.38
CA GLU A 136 22.70 14.41 -21.96
C GLU A 136 21.89 15.64 -21.51
N ALA A 137 22.33 16.84 -21.88
CA ALA A 137 21.63 18.08 -21.56
C ALA A 137 20.25 18.14 -22.24
N ASP A 138 20.16 17.78 -23.51
CA ASP A 138 18.93 17.74 -24.30
C ASP A 138 17.94 16.70 -23.75
N SER A 139 18.43 15.50 -23.38
CA SER A 139 17.65 14.44 -22.73
C SER A 139 17.13 14.86 -21.36
N PHE A 140 17.94 15.57 -20.57
CA PHE A 140 17.51 16.11 -19.29
C PHE A 140 16.45 17.19 -19.45
N ALA A 141 16.65 18.16 -20.35
CA ALA A 141 15.68 19.21 -20.64
C ALA A 141 14.32 18.64 -21.11
N ALA A 142 14.34 17.65 -22.00
CA ALA A 142 13.14 16.94 -22.45
C ALA A 142 12.41 16.22 -21.30
N ARG A 143 13.13 15.63 -20.33
CA ARG A 143 12.53 15.02 -19.14
C ARG A 143 11.92 16.04 -18.20
N VAL A 144 12.55 17.20 -18.00
CA VAL A 144 11.97 18.29 -17.20
C VAL A 144 10.65 18.73 -17.82
N ALA A 145 10.62 19.03 -19.12
CA ALA A 145 9.39 19.42 -19.83
C ALA A 145 8.29 18.35 -19.77
N ALA A 146 8.64 17.05 -19.86
CA ALA A 146 7.68 15.96 -19.72
C ALA A 146 7.09 15.87 -18.30
N VAL A 147 7.90 16.07 -17.25
CA VAL A 147 7.42 16.11 -15.85
C VAL A 147 6.59 17.37 -15.58
N GLU A 148 6.91 18.51 -16.17
CA GLU A 148 6.08 19.73 -16.10
C GLU A 148 4.72 19.53 -16.78
N ALA A 149 4.68 18.92 -17.96
CA ALA A 149 3.44 18.56 -18.64
C ALA A 149 2.61 17.56 -17.81
N PHE A 150 3.25 16.60 -17.13
CA PHE A 150 2.59 15.69 -16.19
C PHE A 150 2.03 16.44 -14.95
N PHE A 151 2.77 17.42 -14.40
CA PHE A 151 2.31 18.22 -13.26
C PHE A 151 1.12 19.12 -13.62
N ASN A 152 1.06 19.63 -14.85
CA ASN A 152 0.02 20.52 -15.35
C ASN A 152 -1.29 19.80 -15.77
N GLN A 153 -1.40 18.48 -15.57
CA GLN A 153 -2.66 17.77 -15.80
C GLN A 153 -3.77 18.31 -14.87
N PRO A 154 -5.02 18.52 -15.35
CA PRO A 154 -6.11 19.10 -14.55
C PRO A 154 -6.34 18.41 -13.20
N ARG A 155 -6.18 17.08 -13.15
CA ARG A 155 -6.30 16.25 -11.94
C ARG A 155 -5.31 16.59 -10.80
N PHE A 156 -4.31 17.42 -11.06
CA PHE A 156 -3.33 17.87 -10.07
C PHE A 156 -3.46 19.37 -9.73
N ALA A 157 -4.49 20.08 -10.20
CA ALA A 157 -4.65 21.53 -10.00
C ALA A 157 -4.67 21.97 -8.52
N SER A 158 -5.14 21.10 -7.61
CA SER A 158 -5.15 21.34 -6.16
C SER A 158 -3.88 20.86 -5.42
N LEU A 159 -2.96 20.18 -6.12
CA LEU A 159 -1.83 19.46 -5.52
C LEU A 159 -0.59 20.35 -5.39
N LYS A 160 -0.20 20.66 -4.16
CA LYS A 160 1.00 21.45 -3.85
C LYS A 160 2.24 20.54 -3.76
N ARG A 161 3.26 20.82 -4.59
CA ARG A 161 4.56 20.12 -4.58
C ARG A 161 5.65 21.06 -4.00
N PRO A 162 6.36 20.69 -2.92
CA PRO A 162 7.46 21.49 -2.36
C PRO A 162 8.80 21.21 -3.08
N TYR A 163 8.76 20.80 -4.35
CA TYR A 163 9.91 20.42 -5.18
C TYR A 163 9.60 20.69 -6.66
N SER A 164 10.62 20.87 -7.49
CA SER A 164 10.46 21.16 -8.92
C SER A 164 10.42 19.90 -9.79
N ALA A 165 9.95 20.04 -11.03
CA ALA A 165 10.04 19.00 -12.04
C ALA A 165 11.49 18.57 -12.30
N ALA A 166 12.45 19.51 -12.28
CA ALA A 166 13.87 19.22 -12.38
C ALA A 166 14.41 18.37 -11.21
N SER A 167 13.93 18.59 -9.99
CA SER A 167 14.27 17.74 -8.83
C SER A 167 13.85 16.28 -9.07
N VAL A 168 12.67 16.06 -9.64
CA VAL A 168 12.16 14.73 -10.01
C VAL A 168 12.95 14.13 -11.17
N ALA A 169 13.05 14.84 -12.30
CA ALA A 169 13.76 14.37 -13.51
C ALA A 169 15.21 13.94 -13.20
N SER A 170 15.90 14.68 -12.34
CA SER A 170 17.29 14.39 -11.93
C SER A 170 17.47 13.10 -11.09
N LYS A 171 16.39 12.37 -10.80
CA LYS A 171 16.36 11.15 -9.99
C LYS A 171 15.66 9.98 -10.70
N GLN A 172 15.17 10.17 -11.93
CA GLN A 172 14.54 9.11 -12.73
C GLN A 172 15.56 8.13 -13.36
N GLY A 173 16.82 8.56 -13.52
CA GLY A 173 17.85 7.79 -14.23
C GLY A 173 17.65 7.81 -15.75
N SER A 174 18.42 6.97 -16.46
CA SER A 174 18.43 6.93 -17.94
C SER A 174 17.27 6.15 -18.54
N LEU A 175 16.69 5.17 -17.83
CA LEU A 175 15.48 4.48 -18.27
C LEU A 175 14.30 5.48 -18.27
N PRO A 176 13.50 5.60 -19.35
CA PRO A 176 12.28 6.41 -19.31
C PRO A 176 11.26 5.80 -18.34
N PRO A 177 10.60 6.60 -17.49
CA PRO A 177 9.43 6.13 -16.74
C PRO A 177 8.30 5.84 -17.72
N LEU A 178 8.00 4.57 -17.93
CA LEU A 178 6.86 4.15 -18.75
C LEU A 178 5.58 4.14 -17.89
N PRO A 179 4.41 4.49 -18.46
CA PRO A 179 3.14 4.37 -17.76
C PRO A 179 2.93 2.94 -17.27
N LEU A 180 3.03 2.74 -15.95
CA LEU A 180 2.83 1.44 -15.35
C LEU A 180 1.36 1.02 -15.49
N PRO A 181 1.03 -0.26 -15.74
CA PRO A 181 -0.36 -0.70 -15.91
C PRO A 181 -1.30 -0.30 -14.76
N ASN A 182 -0.77 -0.12 -13.55
CA ASN A 182 -1.50 0.33 -12.37
C ASN A 182 -2.00 1.79 -12.49
N ALA A 183 -1.38 2.63 -13.33
CA ALA A 183 -1.86 3.98 -13.61
C ALA A 183 -3.26 3.97 -14.27
N LEU A 184 -3.54 2.98 -15.12
CA LEU A 184 -4.87 2.81 -15.74
C LEU A 184 -5.97 2.61 -14.68
N LEU A 185 -5.69 1.84 -13.63
CA LEU A 185 -6.61 1.67 -12.50
C LEU A 185 -6.68 2.92 -11.61
N ALA A 186 -5.60 3.67 -11.48
CA ALA A 186 -5.60 4.95 -10.75
C ALA A 186 -6.40 6.04 -11.47
N ASP A 187 -6.34 6.10 -12.81
CA ASP A 187 -7.15 7.01 -13.62
C ASP A 187 -8.62 6.59 -13.62
N LYS A 188 -8.90 5.28 -13.66
CA LYS A 188 -10.25 4.74 -13.45
C LYS A 188 -10.81 5.09 -12.06
N LEU A 189 -10.01 5.00 -11.00
CA LEU A 189 -10.41 5.41 -9.64
C LEU A 189 -10.67 6.91 -9.55
N TYR A 190 -9.84 7.73 -10.20
CA TYR A 190 -10.04 9.18 -10.26
C TYR A 190 -11.38 9.52 -10.94
N ALA A 191 -11.63 8.97 -12.13
CA ALA A 191 -12.88 9.17 -12.87
C ALA A 191 -14.11 8.65 -12.11
N LEU A 192 -13.96 7.59 -11.31
CA LEU A 192 -15.01 7.08 -10.43
C LEU A 192 -15.36 8.09 -9.32
N PHE A 193 -14.35 8.64 -8.63
CA PHE A 193 -14.57 9.64 -7.58
C PHE A 193 -15.14 10.95 -8.12
N GLU A 194 -14.67 11.42 -9.29
CA GLU A 194 -15.27 12.58 -9.98
C GLU A 194 -16.76 12.36 -10.27
N ARG A 195 -17.12 11.19 -10.82
CA ARG A 195 -18.52 10.82 -11.10
C ARG A 195 -19.36 10.78 -9.82
N ALA A 196 -18.86 10.15 -8.77
CA ALA A 196 -19.56 9.99 -7.51
C ALA A 196 -19.76 11.36 -6.81
N ALA A 197 -18.72 12.19 -6.79
CA ALA A 197 -18.75 13.56 -6.25
C ALA A 197 -19.75 14.45 -7.01
N ALA A 198 -19.76 14.40 -8.34
CA ALA A 198 -20.73 15.14 -9.16
C ALA A 198 -22.20 14.72 -8.92
N GLN A 199 -22.42 13.51 -8.39
CA GLN A 199 -23.74 12.99 -8.01
C GLN A 199 -24.06 13.17 -6.52
N GLY A 200 -23.11 13.65 -5.70
CA GLY A 200 -23.23 13.69 -4.24
C GLY A 200 -23.28 12.31 -3.59
N LEU A 201 -22.77 11.27 -4.25
CA LEU A 201 -22.84 9.87 -3.79
C LEU A 201 -21.48 9.35 -3.28
N PRO A 202 -21.49 8.43 -2.30
CA PRO A 202 -20.29 7.73 -1.86
C PRO A 202 -19.92 6.57 -2.80
N VAL A 203 -18.64 6.19 -2.80
CA VAL A 203 -18.17 4.91 -3.37
C VAL A 203 -18.01 3.91 -2.24
N HIS A 204 -18.86 2.89 -2.20
CA HIS A 204 -18.82 1.85 -1.17
C HIS A 204 -17.97 0.64 -1.57
N THR A 205 -17.31 0.04 -0.59
CA THR A 205 -16.62 -1.26 -0.70
C THR A 205 -16.45 -1.90 0.67
N MET A 206 -15.83 -3.09 0.71
CA MET A 206 -15.38 -3.76 1.93
C MET A 206 -13.98 -4.36 1.72
N GLY A 207 -13.34 -4.79 2.80
CA GLY A 207 -12.05 -5.49 2.73
C GLY A 207 -12.16 -6.84 2.00
N ALA A 208 -11.44 -7.00 0.89
CA ALA A 208 -11.28 -8.28 0.21
C ALA A 208 -10.11 -9.08 0.81
N VAL A 209 -10.39 -10.31 1.25
CA VAL A 209 -9.40 -11.20 1.88
C VAL A 209 -8.81 -12.22 0.91
N ASP A 210 -9.54 -12.55 -0.16
CA ASP A 210 -9.09 -13.49 -1.18
C ASP A 210 -9.72 -13.25 -2.58
N PRO A 211 -9.19 -13.91 -3.63
CA PRO A 211 -9.75 -13.85 -4.99
C PRO A 211 -11.21 -14.29 -5.12
N VAL A 212 -11.68 -15.27 -4.35
CA VAL A 212 -13.05 -15.78 -4.45
C VAL A 212 -14.02 -14.69 -4.01
N GLN A 213 -13.79 -14.10 -2.83
CA GLN A 213 -14.58 -12.97 -2.34
C GLN A 213 -14.54 -11.80 -3.32
N MET A 214 -13.34 -11.42 -3.81
CA MET A 214 -13.20 -10.34 -4.79
C MET A 214 -14.03 -10.59 -6.06
N THR A 215 -14.07 -11.81 -6.59
CA THR A 215 -14.85 -12.12 -7.80
C THR A 215 -16.37 -12.04 -7.59
N GLN A 216 -16.85 -12.15 -6.36
CA GLN A 216 -18.24 -11.87 -6.01
C GLN A 216 -18.47 -10.37 -5.80
N MET A 217 -17.52 -9.67 -5.16
CA MET A 217 -17.56 -8.22 -4.98
C MET A 217 -17.60 -7.47 -6.32
N ALA A 218 -16.82 -7.88 -7.31
CA ALA A 218 -16.70 -7.20 -8.61
C ALA A 218 -18.04 -7.06 -9.37
N ARG A 219 -19.05 -7.87 -9.04
CA ARG A 219 -20.41 -7.78 -9.60
C ARG A 219 -21.22 -6.59 -9.08
N TRP A 220 -20.89 -6.10 -7.87
CA TRP A 220 -21.73 -5.16 -7.12
C TRP A 220 -20.97 -3.93 -6.61
N LEU A 221 -19.65 -4.03 -6.43
CA LEU A 221 -18.77 -3.00 -5.88
C LEU A 221 -17.78 -2.54 -6.97
N GLU A 222 -17.60 -1.22 -7.07
CA GLU A 222 -16.79 -0.60 -8.12
C GLU A 222 -15.29 -0.52 -7.78
N VAL A 223 -14.93 -0.67 -6.51
CA VAL A 223 -13.55 -0.68 -6.00
C VAL A 223 -13.34 -1.84 -5.02
N VAL A 224 -12.08 -2.22 -4.81
CA VAL A 224 -11.67 -3.23 -3.83
C VAL A 224 -10.79 -2.60 -2.76
N TYR A 225 -11.10 -2.82 -1.48
CA TYR A 225 -10.21 -2.43 -0.38
C TYR A 225 -9.34 -3.62 0.09
N ILE A 226 -8.06 -3.39 0.35
CA ILE A 226 -7.15 -4.36 0.98
C ILE A 226 -6.74 -3.80 2.34
N SER A 227 -7.23 -4.43 3.41
CA SER A 227 -7.11 -3.94 4.79
C SER A 227 -5.82 -4.40 5.48
N GLY A 228 -5.17 -3.46 6.19
CA GLY A 228 -4.04 -3.71 7.10
C GLY A 228 -4.36 -4.79 8.12
N TRP A 229 -5.42 -4.51 8.88
CA TRP A 229 -5.98 -5.38 9.91
C TRP A 229 -6.32 -6.79 9.40
N ALA A 230 -6.93 -6.90 8.21
CA ALA A 230 -7.37 -8.19 7.68
C ALA A 230 -6.20 -9.07 7.24
N ALA A 231 -5.17 -8.52 6.58
CA ALA A 231 -4.02 -9.34 6.21
C ALA A 231 -3.26 -9.78 7.45
N SER A 232 -3.10 -8.93 8.48
CA SER A 232 -2.47 -9.31 9.76
C SER A 232 -3.12 -10.52 10.44
N SER A 233 -4.43 -10.69 10.24
CA SER A 233 -5.24 -11.75 10.86
C SER A 233 -5.44 -13.00 10.01
N LEU A 234 -5.24 -12.93 8.68
CA LEU A 234 -5.65 -13.97 7.73
C LEU A 234 -4.56 -14.41 6.75
N LEU A 235 -3.54 -13.59 6.53
CA LEU A 235 -2.56 -13.78 5.47
C LEU A 235 -1.17 -13.71 6.09
N THR A 236 -0.28 -14.62 5.71
CA THR A 236 1.01 -14.79 6.39
C THR A 236 2.08 -15.17 5.38
N THR A 237 3.29 -14.60 5.51
CA THR A 237 4.42 -14.96 4.65
C THR A 237 5.28 -16.03 5.29
N GLY A 238 5.01 -17.29 4.94
CA GLY A 238 5.91 -18.43 5.17
C GLY A 238 5.93 -19.01 6.60
N SER A 239 5.56 -18.24 7.62
CA SER A 239 5.53 -18.70 9.02
C SER A 239 4.16 -19.16 9.51
N ASN A 240 3.06 -18.80 8.83
CA ASN A 240 1.68 -18.98 9.30
C ASN A 240 1.34 -18.30 10.64
N GLU A 241 2.21 -17.40 11.10
CA GLU A 241 1.99 -16.57 12.30
C GLU A 241 1.03 -15.41 12.00
N VAL A 242 -0.12 -15.40 12.66
CA VAL A 242 -1.11 -14.31 12.63
C VAL A 242 -0.95 -13.41 13.85
N GLY A 243 -1.35 -12.14 13.75
CA GLY A 243 -1.23 -11.20 14.86
C GLY A 243 -2.24 -10.07 14.83
N PRO A 244 -2.45 -9.39 15.97
CA PRO A 244 -3.26 -8.18 16.04
C PRO A 244 -2.67 -7.07 15.16
N ASP A 245 -3.51 -6.09 14.80
CA ASP A 245 -3.17 -4.94 13.95
C ASP A 245 -2.22 -3.95 14.64
N LEU A 246 -0.96 -4.35 14.73
CA LEU A 246 0.19 -3.58 15.22
C LEU A 246 1.07 -3.08 14.06
N GLY A 247 0.73 -3.45 12.82
CA GLY A 247 1.60 -3.37 11.65
C GLY A 247 2.98 -4.01 11.86
N SER A 248 3.09 -5.04 12.70
CA SER A 248 4.35 -5.77 12.91
C SER A 248 4.62 -6.83 11.84
N THR A 249 3.70 -7.02 10.89
CA THR A 249 3.81 -8.02 9.83
C THR A 249 4.79 -7.59 8.72
N PRO A 250 5.48 -8.55 8.06
CA PRO A 250 6.48 -8.22 7.04
C PRO A 250 5.89 -7.48 5.83
N GLU A 251 6.60 -6.48 5.31
CA GLU A 251 6.23 -5.65 4.14
C GLU A 251 5.72 -6.44 2.93
N LEU A 252 6.35 -7.60 2.72
CA LEU A 252 6.06 -8.49 1.61
C LEU A 252 4.66 -9.10 1.65
N LEU A 253 3.98 -9.08 2.81
CA LEU A 253 2.66 -9.67 3.00
C LEU A 253 1.56 -8.90 2.26
N PHE A 254 1.44 -7.59 2.53
CA PHE A 254 0.44 -6.73 1.88
C PHE A 254 0.72 -6.61 0.39
N ASN A 255 1.99 -6.55 0.01
CA ASN A 255 2.44 -6.62 -1.38
C ASN A 255 1.82 -7.84 -2.08
N ARG A 256 2.12 -9.05 -1.58
CA ARG A 256 1.61 -10.30 -2.13
C ARG A 256 0.09 -10.37 -2.12
N THR A 257 -0.57 -9.73 -1.17
CA THR A 257 -2.04 -9.67 -1.08
C THR A 257 -2.64 -8.87 -2.23
N VAL A 258 -2.22 -7.62 -2.42
CA VAL A 258 -2.73 -6.78 -3.52
C VAL A 258 -2.33 -7.38 -4.88
N GLN A 259 -1.10 -7.91 -5.02
CA GLN A 259 -0.70 -8.63 -6.24
C GLN A 259 -1.59 -9.85 -6.51
N ARG A 260 -1.86 -10.69 -5.50
CA ARG A 260 -2.75 -11.87 -5.61
C ARG A 260 -4.14 -11.48 -6.09
N ILE A 261 -4.68 -10.37 -5.57
CA ILE A 261 -5.98 -9.86 -5.99
C ILE A 261 -5.93 -9.29 -7.41
N PHE A 262 -4.95 -8.45 -7.75
CA PHE A 262 -4.81 -7.88 -9.09
C PHE A 262 -4.57 -8.94 -10.18
N ARG A 263 -3.74 -9.96 -9.89
CA ARG A 263 -3.54 -11.10 -10.80
C ARG A 263 -4.82 -11.94 -10.96
N ALA A 264 -5.63 -12.08 -9.91
CA ALA A 264 -6.93 -12.72 -10.03
C ALA A 264 -7.92 -11.89 -10.86
N GLN A 265 -7.93 -10.56 -10.72
CA GLN A 265 -8.72 -9.67 -11.59
C GLN A 265 -8.32 -9.86 -13.05
N GLN A 266 -7.01 -9.84 -13.37
CA GLN A 266 -6.49 -10.09 -14.72
C GLN A 266 -6.89 -11.48 -15.28
N LEU A 267 -6.92 -12.52 -14.45
CA LEU A 267 -7.34 -13.85 -14.87
C LEU A 267 -8.84 -13.91 -15.19
N HIS A 268 -9.67 -13.35 -14.29
CA HIS A 268 -11.12 -13.37 -14.45
C HIS A 268 -11.60 -12.44 -15.57
N ASP A 269 -10.94 -11.30 -15.77
CA ASP A 269 -11.11 -10.42 -16.91
C ASP A 269 -10.87 -11.15 -18.23
N LYS A 270 -9.70 -11.77 -18.40
CA LYS A 270 -9.39 -12.58 -19.60
C LYS A 270 -10.41 -13.69 -19.85
N LYS A 271 -10.76 -14.46 -18.81
CA LYS A 271 -11.76 -15.53 -18.90
C LYS A 271 -13.14 -14.99 -19.30
N HIS A 272 -13.51 -13.81 -18.81
CA HIS A 272 -14.78 -13.19 -19.14
C HIS A 272 -14.80 -12.62 -20.56
N TYR A 273 -13.69 -12.01 -20.99
CA TYR A 273 -13.49 -11.54 -22.36
C TYR A 273 -13.60 -12.69 -23.37
N ASP A 274 -12.88 -13.79 -23.12
CA ASP A 274 -12.85 -15.01 -23.93
C ASP A 274 -14.26 -15.62 -24.07
N ALA A 275 -14.91 -15.93 -22.94
CA ALA A 275 -16.26 -16.51 -22.92
C ALA A 275 -17.34 -15.60 -23.54
N ARG A 276 -17.14 -14.27 -23.55
CA ARG A 276 -18.02 -13.33 -24.27
C ARG A 276 -17.73 -13.29 -25.78
N HIS A 277 -16.49 -13.51 -26.20
CA HIS A 277 -16.12 -13.50 -27.61
C HIS A 277 -16.60 -14.77 -28.33
N GLU A 278 -16.68 -15.90 -27.62
CA GLU A 278 -17.26 -17.16 -28.12
C GLU A 278 -18.80 -17.17 -28.12
N ALA A 279 -19.46 -16.26 -27.39
CA ALA A 279 -20.91 -16.26 -27.21
C ALA A 279 -21.66 -15.62 -28.39
N THR A 280 -22.83 -16.19 -28.75
CA THR A 280 -23.75 -15.58 -29.71
C THR A 280 -24.44 -14.35 -29.12
N SER A 281 -25.02 -13.49 -29.96
CA SER A 281 -25.78 -12.30 -29.50
C SER A 281 -26.88 -12.66 -28.47
N GLU A 282 -27.62 -13.73 -28.71
CA GLU A 282 -28.68 -14.25 -27.81
C GLU A 282 -28.11 -14.72 -26.44
N GLN A 283 -26.91 -15.31 -26.45
CA GLN A 283 -26.21 -15.70 -25.22
C GLN A 283 -25.65 -14.49 -24.47
N LEU A 284 -25.22 -13.44 -25.19
CA LEU A 284 -24.69 -12.21 -24.60
C LEU A 284 -25.76 -11.39 -23.84
N GLU A 285 -27.02 -11.44 -24.28
CA GLU A 285 -28.16 -10.86 -23.55
C GLU A 285 -28.33 -11.51 -22.16
N ASN A 286 -28.09 -12.81 -22.07
CA ASN A 286 -28.20 -13.60 -20.85
C ASN A 286 -26.87 -13.72 -20.06
N MET A 287 -25.80 -13.08 -20.53
CA MET A 287 -24.50 -13.06 -19.88
C MET A 287 -24.17 -11.65 -19.38
N PRO A 288 -24.34 -11.35 -18.07
CA PRO A 288 -23.99 -10.04 -17.51
C PRO A 288 -22.53 -9.68 -17.76
N TYR A 289 -22.25 -8.43 -18.11
CA TYR A 289 -20.88 -7.91 -18.20
C TYR A 289 -20.35 -7.62 -16.80
N ILE A 290 -19.29 -8.32 -16.40
CA ILE A 290 -18.64 -8.15 -15.09
C ILE A 290 -17.27 -7.49 -15.32
N ASP A 291 -17.17 -6.23 -14.90
CA ASP A 291 -15.92 -5.51 -14.81
C ASP A 291 -15.07 -6.09 -13.66
N TYR A 292 -14.14 -6.99 -13.98
CA TYR A 292 -13.22 -7.55 -12.98
C TYR A 292 -12.06 -6.60 -12.63
N LEU A 293 -11.73 -5.64 -13.50
CA LEU A 293 -10.63 -4.69 -13.31
C LEU A 293 -11.04 -3.51 -12.40
N ARG A 294 -11.55 -3.83 -11.21
CA ARG A 294 -11.94 -2.83 -10.19
C ARG A 294 -10.69 -2.21 -9.56
N PRO A 295 -10.57 -0.87 -9.46
CA PRO A 295 -9.43 -0.25 -8.80
C PRO A 295 -9.25 -0.74 -7.37
N ILE A 296 -7.99 -0.92 -6.96
CA ILE A 296 -7.65 -1.40 -5.63
C ILE A 296 -7.14 -0.24 -4.78
N ILE A 297 -7.78 -0.01 -3.64
CA ILE A 297 -7.31 0.86 -2.56
C ILE A 297 -6.66 -0.05 -1.53
N ALA A 298 -5.41 0.19 -1.18
CA ALA A 298 -4.67 -0.64 -0.24
C ALA A 298 -4.30 0.17 1.01
N ASP A 299 -4.40 -0.47 2.17
CA ASP A 299 -3.98 0.11 3.44
C ASP A 299 -2.48 0.43 3.41
N ALA A 300 -2.17 1.58 3.98
CA ALA A 300 -0.85 2.17 3.97
C ALA A 300 -0.46 2.73 5.35
N ASP A 301 -0.81 2.00 6.45
CA ASP A 301 -0.44 2.24 7.86
C ASP A 301 0.22 3.61 8.12
N THR A 302 1.56 3.71 8.27
CA THR A 302 2.24 5.00 8.52
C THR A 302 3.69 5.20 7.99
N GLY A 303 4.47 4.16 7.65
CA GLY A 303 5.95 4.21 7.77
C GLY A 303 6.77 3.27 6.85
N HIS A 304 7.45 2.20 7.30
CA HIS A 304 7.98 1.88 8.65
C HIS A 304 9.07 2.93 8.85
N GLY A 305 8.90 3.79 9.84
CA GLY A 305 9.89 4.82 10.05
C GLY A 305 9.87 5.90 8.96
N GLY A 306 11.03 6.11 8.31
CA GLY A 306 11.39 7.35 7.64
C GLY A 306 10.92 7.51 6.19
N THR A 307 11.13 8.70 5.64
CA THR A 307 10.74 9.06 4.26
C THR A 307 11.34 8.15 3.18
N SER A 308 12.55 7.64 3.38
CA SER A 308 13.19 6.69 2.45
C SER A 308 12.52 5.31 2.46
N ALA A 309 11.94 4.88 3.58
CA ALA A 309 11.08 3.69 3.64
C ALA A 309 9.81 3.96 2.84
N VAL A 310 9.09 5.06 3.14
CA VAL A 310 7.87 5.49 2.42
C VAL A 310 8.08 5.60 0.91
N MET A 311 9.26 6.06 0.44
CA MET A 311 9.57 6.06 -0.99
C MET A 311 9.71 4.63 -1.57
N LYS A 312 10.50 3.75 -0.95
CA LYS A 312 10.57 2.33 -1.39
C LYS A 312 9.19 1.67 -1.41
N LEU A 313 8.36 2.06 -0.45
CA LEU A 313 6.99 1.60 -0.26
C LEU A 313 6.05 2.00 -1.37
N VAL A 314 6.02 3.29 -1.70
CA VAL A 314 5.14 3.81 -2.74
C VAL A 314 5.65 3.39 -4.11
N LYS A 315 6.97 3.17 -4.25
CA LYS A 315 7.56 2.50 -5.40
C LYS A 315 7.04 1.08 -5.54
N LEU A 316 7.12 0.29 -4.46
CA LEU A 316 6.49 -1.02 -4.42
C LEU A 316 5.01 -0.87 -4.79
N PHE A 317 4.22 0.00 -4.18
CA PHE A 317 2.81 0.19 -4.54
C PHE A 317 2.55 0.41 -6.03
N ALA A 318 3.28 1.32 -6.66
CA ALA A 318 3.10 1.65 -8.06
C ALA A 318 3.61 0.55 -9.03
N GLU A 319 4.75 -0.09 -8.76
CA GLU A 319 5.30 -1.19 -9.58
C GLU A 319 4.61 -2.53 -9.35
N SER A 320 4.29 -2.85 -8.09
CA SER A 320 4.14 -4.21 -7.58
C SER A 320 3.61 -4.29 -6.12
N CYS A 321 2.77 -3.35 -5.66
CA CYS A 321 2.10 -3.32 -4.35
C CYS A 321 2.99 -3.30 -3.07
N GLY A 322 2.58 -2.73 -1.92
CA GLY A 322 3.16 -3.10 -0.60
C GLY A 322 3.51 -1.97 0.39
N HIS A 323 3.46 -2.28 1.70
CA HIS A 323 3.41 -1.30 2.80
C HIS A 323 4.23 -1.64 4.08
N LEU A 324 4.40 -0.68 5.03
CA LEU A 324 5.18 -0.69 6.29
C LEU A 324 4.65 0.32 7.38
N SER A 325 4.76 0.01 8.67
CA SER A 325 3.89 0.39 9.83
C SER A 325 4.20 1.59 10.76
N GLY A 326 3.21 1.93 11.62
CA GLY A 326 3.43 2.21 13.06
C GLY A 326 2.47 3.23 13.70
N LYS A 327 1.49 2.81 14.54
CA LYS A 327 0.48 3.71 15.15
C LYS A 327 0.96 4.44 16.41
N VAL A 328 1.58 5.59 16.18
CA VAL A 328 1.66 6.73 17.12
C VAL A 328 1.35 7.97 16.30
N VAL A 329 0.55 8.92 16.80
CA VAL A 329 0.37 10.19 16.07
C VAL A 329 1.70 10.92 16.11
N VAL A 330 2.23 11.16 14.91
CA VAL A 330 3.46 11.91 14.68
C VAL A 330 3.13 13.39 14.50
N PRO A 331 4.09 14.30 14.72
CA PRO A 331 3.89 15.72 14.46
C PRO A 331 3.35 15.99 13.06
N THR A 332 2.53 17.03 12.90
CA THR A 332 1.88 17.37 11.62
C THR A 332 2.88 17.43 10.45
N SER A 333 4.04 18.06 10.66
CA SER A 333 5.20 18.09 9.73
C SER A 333 5.74 16.72 9.34
N THR A 334 5.75 15.74 10.25
CA THR A 334 6.19 14.37 9.96
C THR A 334 5.22 13.68 9.01
N HIS A 335 3.91 13.82 9.21
CA HIS A 335 2.93 13.24 8.30
C HIS A 335 2.95 13.95 6.92
N ILE A 336 3.08 15.28 6.89
CA ILE A 336 3.28 16.04 5.64
C ILE A 336 4.55 15.57 4.90
N SER A 337 5.63 15.30 5.61
CA SER A 337 6.88 14.79 5.02
C SER A 337 6.71 13.40 4.41
N ARG A 338 5.93 12.52 5.05
CA ARG A 338 5.55 11.20 4.50
C ARG A 338 4.71 11.34 3.23
N LEU A 339 3.69 12.19 3.24
CA LEU A 339 2.85 12.46 2.06
C LEU A 339 3.65 13.08 0.90
N THR A 340 4.60 13.96 1.22
CA THR A 340 5.53 14.57 0.25
C THR A 340 6.45 13.51 -0.36
N ALA A 341 7.05 12.64 0.45
CA ALA A 341 7.92 11.56 -0.02
C ALA A 341 7.16 10.54 -0.89
N ALA A 342 5.92 10.21 -0.49
CA ALA A 342 5.01 9.38 -1.27
C ALA A 342 4.70 10.00 -2.64
N ARG A 343 4.29 11.27 -2.69
CA ARG A 343 3.98 11.95 -3.95
C ARG A 343 5.22 12.13 -4.83
N PHE A 344 6.38 12.44 -4.25
CA PHE A 344 7.65 12.52 -4.98
C PHE A 344 7.98 11.18 -5.65
N GLN A 345 7.80 10.06 -4.97
CA GLN A 345 7.99 8.74 -5.56
C GLN A 345 7.03 8.44 -6.72
N LEU A 346 5.77 8.84 -6.62
CA LEU A 346 4.81 8.69 -7.72
C LEU A 346 5.18 9.58 -8.92
N ASP A 347 5.64 10.81 -8.66
CA ASP A 347 6.11 11.72 -9.70
C ASP A 347 7.38 11.19 -10.40
N LEU A 348 8.32 10.55 -9.67
CA LEU A 348 9.47 9.85 -10.28
C LEU A 348 9.02 8.80 -11.30
N MET A 349 7.93 8.10 -11.00
CA MET A 349 7.39 7.01 -11.80
C MET A 349 6.34 7.48 -12.82
N GLN A 350 6.09 8.79 -12.91
CA GLN A 350 4.98 9.41 -13.66
C GLN A 350 3.64 8.70 -13.44
N ASN A 351 3.38 8.28 -12.20
CA ASN A 351 2.24 7.44 -11.85
C ASN A 351 1.11 8.27 -11.21
N THR A 352 -0.11 8.10 -11.72
CA THR A 352 -1.29 8.88 -11.33
C THR A 352 -2.01 8.36 -10.07
N MET A 353 -1.41 7.40 -9.34
CA MET A 353 -1.94 6.84 -8.09
C MET A 353 -2.41 7.92 -7.11
N LEU A 354 -3.61 7.70 -6.55
CA LEU A 354 -4.20 8.55 -5.54
C LEU A 354 -3.51 8.27 -4.20
N LEU A 355 -3.32 9.34 -3.41
CA LEU A 355 -2.74 9.27 -2.07
C LEU A 355 -3.81 9.76 -1.11
N ILE A 356 -4.26 8.88 -0.21
CA ILE A 356 -5.27 9.18 0.80
C ILE A 356 -4.54 9.44 2.11
N ALA A 357 -4.74 10.62 2.71
CA ALA A 357 -4.23 10.94 4.04
C ALA A 357 -5.27 10.50 5.09
N ARG A 358 -4.83 9.70 6.06
CA ARG A 358 -5.62 9.27 7.22
C ARG A 358 -5.12 10.03 8.44
N THR A 359 -6.04 10.49 9.29
CA THR A 359 -5.73 10.95 10.64
C THR A 359 -6.45 10.07 11.66
N ASP A 360 -5.76 9.72 12.74
CA ASP A 360 -6.29 9.02 13.90
C ASP A 360 -6.43 9.99 15.11
N SER A 361 -6.37 11.30 14.86
CA SER A 361 -6.37 12.37 15.87
C SER A 361 -7.64 12.46 16.73
N GLU A 362 -8.76 11.87 16.29
CA GLU A 362 -10.03 11.89 17.03
C GLU A 362 -9.94 11.19 18.39
N SER A 363 -9.27 10.03 18.43
CA SER A 363 -9.12 9.20 19.64
C SER A 363 -7.66 9.04 20.09
N ALA A 364 -6.72 9.68 19.39
CA ALA A 364 -5.32 9.72 19.78
C ALA A 364 -5.12 10.40 21.14
N LYS A 365 -4.52 9.67 22.08
CA LYS A 365 -4.16 10.20 23.40
C LYS A 365 -2.72 10.67 23.49
N LEU A 366 -1.86 10.37 22.51
CA LEU A 366 -0.41 10.62 22.56
C LEU A 366 0.14 11.11 21.21
N LEU A 367 1.09 12.05 21.29
CA LEU A 367 1.89 12.65 20.23
C LEU A 367 3.37 12.30 20.44
N SER A 368 4.11 11.98 19.38
CA SER A 368 5.51 11.54 19.51
C SER A 368 6.54 12.64 19.76
N SER A 369 6.20 13.92 19.59
CA SER A 369 7.10 15.06 19.84
C SER A 369 6.32 16.38 19.79
N THR A 370 6.75 17.38 20.54
CA THR A 370 6.19 18.76 20.55
C THR A 370 6.85 19.71 19.55
N VAL A 371 7.65 19.18 18.61
CA VAL A 371 8.48 19.98 17.68
C VAL A 371 7.69 20.89 16.73
N ASP A 372 6.41 20.59 16.48
CA ASP A 372 5.57 21.32 15.52
C ASP A 372 4.60 22.26 16.22
N ALA A 373 4.71 23.56 15.94
CA ALA A 373 3.88 24.59 16.55
C ALA A 373 2.38 24.45 16.26
N ARG A 374 1.99 23.73 15.19
CA ARG A 374 0.57 23.47 14.87
C ARG A 374 -0.08 22.48 15.82
N ASP A 375 0.73 21.65 16.49
CA ASP A 375 0.26 20.65 17.42
C ASP A 375 0.16 21.22 18.86
N HIS A 376 0.72 22.42 19.10
CA HIS A 376 0.78 23.08 20.43
C HIS A 376 -0.59 23.33 21.08
N PRO A 377 -1.65 23.80 20.37
CA PRO A 377 -2.97 24.01 20.99
C PRO A 377 -3.61 22.73 21.54
N TYR A 378 -3.19 21.55 21.08
CA TYR A 378 -3.77 20.25 21.48
C TYR A 378 -2.94 19.50 22.53
N ILE A 379 -1.76 20.02 22.89
CA ILE A 379 -0.87 19.43 23.88
C ILE A 379 -1.34 19.81 25.28
N ARG A 380 -1.66 18.80 26.10
CA ARG A 380 -2.00 19.02 27.52
C ARG A 380 -0.74 19.00 28.38
N GLY A 381 -0.47 20.12 29.05
CA GLY A 381 0.59 20.29 30.03
C GLY A 381 0.13 20.01 31.46
N VAL A 382 1.08 20.03 32.40
CA VAL A 382 0.85 19.92 33.85
C VAL A 382 1.61 21.06 34.55
N ALA A 383 1.00 21.67 35.56
CA ALA A 383 1.67 22.70 36.36
C ALA A 383 2.92 22.15 37.08
N THR A 384 4.05 22.83 36.92
CA THR A 384 5.35 22.44 37.51
C THR A 384 5.41 22.58 39.03
N ARG A 385 4.44 23.29 39.62
CA ARG A 385 4.26 23.43 41.07
C ARG A 385 2.95 22.76 41.50
N LYS A 386 2.98 22.17 42.69
CA LYS A 386 1.78 21.74 43.42
C LYS A 386 1.09 22.94 44.07
N ALA A 387 -0.13 22.74 44.56
CA ALA A 387 -0.89 23.75 45.31
C ALA A 387 -0.16 24.24 46.59
N ASP A 388 0.73 23.43 47.18
CA ASP A 388 1.58 23.82 48.31
C ASP A 388 2.87 24.57 47.90
N GLY A 389 2.97 24.99 46.63
CA GLY A 389 4.10 25.72 46.06
C GLY A 389 5.34 24.88 45.76
N LYS A 390 5.42 23.63 46.22
CA LYS A 390 6.57 22.75 45.99
C LYS A 390 6.66 22.33 44.52
N ARG A 391 7.89 22.12 44.03
CA ARG A 391 8.14 21.59 42.69
C ARG A 391 7.58 20.16 42.59
N ARG A 392 6.88 19.87 41.50
CA ARG A 392 6.43 18.52 41.13
C ARG A 392 7.52 17.84 40.30
N HIS A 393 7.78 16.56 40.56
CA HIS A 393 8.59 15.71 39.68
C HIS A 393 7.75 15.26 38.49
N GLY A 394 8.37 15.18 37.31
CA GLY A 394 7.75 14.62 36.13
C GLY A 394 7.37 13.15 36.34
N LEU A 395 6.39 12.66 35.57
CA LEU A 395 5.97 11.26 35.65
C LEU A 395 7.15 10.32 35.37
N ALA A 396 7.90 10.54 34.29
CA ALA A 396 9.09 9.74 33.94
C ALA A 396 10.10 9.67 35.11
N GLU A 397 10.50 10.81 35.67
CA GLU A 397 11.42 10.90 36.82
C GLU A 397 10.91 10.15 38.06
N THR A 398 9.59 10.07 38.23
CA THR A 398 8.92 9.37 39.33
C THR A 398 8.93 7.85 39.11
N LEU A 399 8.69 7.39 37.87
CA LEU A 399 8.73 5.98 37.51
C LEU A 399 10.17 5.44 37.45
N ASP A 400 11.12 6.20 36.90
CA ASP A 400 12.55 5.84 36.86
C ASP A 400 13.11 5.57 38.28
N GLN A 401 12.71 6.39 39.26
CA GLN A 401 13.10 6.20 40.67
C GLN A 401 12.45 4.95 41.30
N ALA A 402 11.20 4.64 40.94
CA ALA A 402 10.52 3.44 41.41
C ALA A 402 11.14 2.16 40.83
N GLU A 403 11.46 2.17 39.53
CA GLU A 403 12.17 1.07 38.86
C GLU A 403 13.57 0.86 39.46
N ALA A 404 14.33 1.94 39.71
CA ALA A 404 15.64 1.87 40.36
C ALA A 404 15.60 1.33 41.80
N GLN A 405 14.45 1.45 42.49
CA GLN A 405 14.21 0.86 43.82
C GLN A 405 13.72 -0.60 43.76
N GLY A 406 13.53 -1.17 42.56
CA GLY A 406 13.07 -2.55 42.36
C GLY A 406 11.58 -2.75 42.63
N LEU A 407 10.75 -1.71 42.50
CA LEU A 407 9.29 -1.87 42.61
C LEU A 407 8.76 -2.81 41.51
N SER A 408 7.70 -3.55 41.83
CA SER A 408 7.06 -4.44 40.87
C SER A 408 6.22 -3.67 39.85
N GLY A 409 6.00 -4.25 38.67
CA GLY A 409 5.18 -3.64 37.62
C GLY A 409 3.81 -3.17 38.11
N ALA A 410 3.11 -3.96 38.93
CA ALA A 410 1.82 -3.57 39.50
C ALA A 410 1.90 -2.40 40.50
N ALA A 411 3.06 -2.20 41.16
CA ALA A 411 3.29 -1.03 42.01
C ALA A 411 3.61 0.22 41.17
N ILE A 412 4.33 0.05 40.05
CA ILE A 412 4.63 1.11 39.07
C ILE A 412 3.34 1.56 38.37
N ASP A 413 2.49 0.62 37.91
CA ASP A 413 1.19 0.92 37.29
C ASP A 413 0.27 1.72 38.25
N LYS A 414 0.26 1.33 39.54
CA LYS A 414 -0.49 2.04 40.59
C LYS A 414 0.06 3.46 40.81
N LEU A 415 1.39 3.60 40.84
CA LEU A 415 2.06 4.89 40.99
C LEU A 415 1.81 5.82 39.78
N GLU A 416 1.78 5.27 38.56
CA GLU A 416 1.41 6.01 37.35
C GLU A 416 -0.04 6.52 37.43
N SER A 417 -1.00 5.68 37.83
CA SER A 417 -2.39 6.10 38.04
C SER A 417 -2.49 7.19 39.11
N GLU A 418 -1.91 6.97 40.31
CA GLU A 418 -1.93 7.94 41.41
C GLU A 418 -1.30 9.28 41.02
N TRP A 419 -0.23 9.27 40.22
CA TRP A 419 0.38 10.49 39.69
C TRP A 419 -0.57 11.20 38.73
N LEU A 420 -1.18 10.48 37.78
CA LEU A 420 -2.11 11.01 36.78
C LEU A 420 -3.40 11.55 37.41
N ASP A 421 -3.94 10.88 38.42
CA ASP A 421 -5.13 11.32 39.17
C ASP A 421 -4.81 12.53 40.06
N SER A 422 -3.54 12.75 40.42
CA SER A 422 -3.07 13.91 41.20
C SER A 422 -2.80 15.17 40.36
N VAL A 423 -3.01 15.13 39.04
CA VAL A 423 -2.74 16.26 38.12
C VAL A 423 -3.96 16.58 37.27
N GLU A 424 -4.32 17.85 37.23
CA GLU A 424 -5.12 18.37 36.14
C GLU A 424 -4.19 18.63 34.94
N MET A 425 -4.55 18.05 33.80
CA MET A 425 -3.85 18.25 32.53
C MET A 425 -4.69 19.20 31.68
N ILE A 426 -4.14 20.32 31.26
CA ILE A 426 -4.85 21.33 30.44
C ILE A 426 -3.96 21.81 29.30
N THR A 427 -4.59 22.26 28.22
CA THR A 427 -3.93 22.99 27.13
C THR A 427 -3.38 24.33 27.63
N PHE A 428 -2.50 24.95 26.84
CA PHE A 428 -1.97 26.27 27.18
C PHE A 428 -3.06 27.35 27.18
N ASP A 429 -4.02 27.28 26.26
CA ASP A 429 -5.09 28.27 26.13
C ASP A 429 -6.07 28.19 27.32
N GLU A 430 -6.50 26.97 27.71
CA GLU A 430 -7.27 26.75 28.94
C GLU A 430 -6.53 27.28 30.18
N ALA A 431 -5.21 27.07 30.26
CA ALA A 431 -4.41 27.62 31.35
C ALA A 431 -4.36 29.16 31.33
N ALA A 432 -4.21 29.76 30.15
CA ALA A 432 -4.17 31.21 29.99
C ALA A 432 -5.51 31.86 30.40
N GLU A 433 -6.65 31.26 30.04
CA GLU A 433 -7.97 31.70 30.47
C GLU A 433 -8.13 31.62 31.99
N LEU A 434 -7.82 30.45 32.58
CA LEU A 434 -7.87 30.24 34.04
C LEU A 434 -7.02 31.28 34.79
N PHE A 435 -5.79 31.53 34.35
CA PHE A 435 -4.89 32.49 35.01
C PHE A 435 -5.18 33.96 34.69
N SER A 436 -5.84 34.29 33.57
CA SER A 436 -6.28 35.66 33.27
C SER A 436 -7.39 36.18 34.19
N SER A 437 -8.08 35.28 34.89
CA SER A 437 -9.10 35.63 35.89
C SER A 437 -8.51 36.12 37.23
N PHE A 438 -7.20 35.95 37.43
CA PHE A 438 -6.51 36.45 38.61
C PHE A 438 -6.07 37.91 38.39
N PRO A 439 -6.10 38.76 39.43
CA PRO A 439 -5.59 40.12 39.32
C PRO A 439 -4.12 40.11 38.91
N PRO A 440 -3.66 41.11 38.13
CA PRO A 440 -2.28 41.15 37.64
C PRO A 440 -1.29 41.02 38.79
N PHE A 441 -0.29 40.15 38.62
CA PHE A 441 0.80 40.04 39.57
C PHE A 441 1.45 41.41 39.76
N ASN A 442 1.31 41.97 40.96
CA ASN A 442 2.12 43.11 41.39
C ASN A 442 3.57 42.63 41.49
N TYR A 443 4.35 42.92 40.45
CA TYR A 443 5.80 42.75 40.37
C TYR A 443 6.53 43.77 41.26
#